data_AF-A0A2E1KCJ3-F1
#
_entry.id   AF-A0A2E1KCJ3-F1
#
_cell.length_a   1.000
_cell.length_b   1.000
_cell.length_c   1.000
_cell.angle_alpha   90.00
_cell.angle_beta   90.00
_cell.angle_gamma   90.00
#
_symmetry.space_group_name_H-M   'P 1'
#
loop_
_entity.id
_entity.type
_entity.pdbx_description
1 polymer ?
#
loop_
_entity_poly.entity_id
_entity_poly.type
_entity_poly.pdbx_seq_one_letter_code
_entity_poly.pdbx_strand_id
1 'polypeptide(L)'
;MSYYKSGELIKYESITQLYDRSLTVHGIKIVAGAEVSGNKAVPDDWVNKTARVIQLLLDPKGQEIDRVAQENAIKILKGESGTFHAGSPTVQRTLYGSGDSYESNPLRSPELWKGLDEHNDTHVSNDMVWYRNIESPNPPTGRNDIAEIMEHVLHTIHMLGIKGAVEGSLQALNGSDQSSEVFKAMSEAVENDAFDLEGYGGSLDRDLGFTGEVILKEYLYLLTFGMWEYNEFWDEGSLAPEWSDSARTPEGILDLNPLGYALFTKYLAPVISRPSKEILLNVFQDNDQGAHGYLSDTIERNVISLIIEEGIVAESALTVSDLNEEIVRNGQDVLSHTIEYGNQVYAYQDIDQFIMVYLRNDEFSSEYQKEIADSFPDYSTVSYSEVVSLVGVTGLSDAILQIAGADGTFVV
;
A
#
# COMPACT_ATOMS: atom_id res chain seq x y z
N MET A 1 4.44 -3.10 14.47
CA MET A 1 4.33 -3.74 13.13
C MET A 1 3.89 -2.68 12.14
N SER A 2 4.56 -2.54 11.01
CA SER A 2 4.14 -1.60 9.96
C SER A 2 2.78 -2.02 9.38
N TYR A 3 1.82 -1.09 9.29
CA TYR A 3 0.54 -1.31 8.61
C TYR A 3 0.69 -1.39 7.07
N TYR A 4 1.80 -0.88 6.56
CA TYR A 4 2.19 -0.92 5.14
C TYR A 4 2.71 -2.31 4.79
N LYS A 5 1.78 -3.21 4.45
CA LYS A 5 2.08 -4.57 4.00
C LYS A 5 1.84 -4.73 2.51
N SER A 6 2.70 -5.50 1.84
CA SER A 6 2.60 -5.80 0.41
C SER A 6 2.75 -7.31 0.19
N GLY A 7 1.64 -7.99 -0.11
CA GLY A 7 1.62 -9.45 -0.30
C GLY A 7 1.98 -9.88 -1.73
N GLU A 8 2.21 -11.17 -1.90
CA GLU A 8 2.36 -11.79 -3.22
C GLU A 8 0.98 -12.07 -3.85
N LEU A 9 0.96 -12.17 -5.18
CA LEU A 9 -0.20 -12.70 -5.89
C LEU A 9 -0.31 -14.21 -5.63
N ILE A 10 -1.43 -14.63 -5.08
CA ILE A 10 -1.67 -16.03 -4.73
C ILE A 10 -2.98 -16.53 -5.33
N LYS A 11 -3.12 -17.85 -5.46
CA LYS A 11 -4.40 -18.50 -5.77
C LYS A 11 -5.44 -18.08 -4.73
N TYR A 12 -6.63 -17.71 -5.19
CA TYR A 12 -7.74 -17.35 -4.34
C TYR A 12 -8.82 -18.42 -4.42
N GLU A 13 -9.00 -19.17 -3.33
CA GLU A 13 -10.09 -20.13 -3.19
C GLU A 13 -11.38 -19.38 -2.84
N SER A 14 -11.89 -18.64 -3.82
CA SER A 14 -13.11 -17.86 -3.71
C SER A 14 -14.33 -18.77 -3.71
N ILE A 15 -15.37 -18.33 -3.00
CA ILE A 15 -16.71 -18.92 -3.06
C ILE A 15 -17.43 -18.65 -4.38
N THR A 16 -16.94 -17.68 -5.17
CA THR A 16 -17.40 -17.40 -6.54
C THR A 16 -16.38 -17.82 -7.59
N GLN A 17 -16.87 -18.31 -8.72
CA GLN A 17 -16.06 -18.62 -9.90
C GLN A 17 -15.54 -17.37 -10.63
N LEU A 18 -16.02 -16.17 -10.26
CA LEU A 18 -15.64 -14.93 -10.92
C LEU A 18 -14.18 -14.55 -10.63
N TYR A 19 -13.61 -15.02 -9.51
CA TYR A 19 -12.25 -14.67 -9.07
C TYR A 19 -11.41 -15.92 -8.83
N ASP A 20 -10.15 -15.91 -9.28
CA ASP A 20 -9.23 -17.07 -9.16
C ASP A 20 -7.92 -16.76 -8.42
N ARG A 21 -7.55 -15.49 -8.30
CA ARG A 21 -6.33 -15.01 -7.65
C ARG A 21 -6.62 -13.77 -6.81
N SER A 22 -5.76 -13.53 -5.83
CA SER A 22 -5.83 -12.33 -5.01
C SER A 22 -4.46 -11.88 -4.53
N LEU A 23 -4.34 -10.59 -4.28
CA LEU A 23 -3.15 -9.93 -3.74
C LEU A 23 -3.62 -8.92 -2.70
N THR A 24 -3.02 -8.90 -1.51
CA THR A 24 -3.35 -7.89 -0.48
C THR A 24 -2.24 -6.86 -0.35
N VAL A 25 -2.57 -5.58 -0.45
CA VAL A 25 -1.62 -4.47 -0.36
C VAL A 25 -2.25 -3.32 0.43
N HIS A 26 -1.51 -2.84 1.44
CA HIS A 26 -1.86 -1.69 2.28
C HIS A 26 -3.32 -1.67 2.75
N GLY A 27 -3.80 -2.85 3.16
CA GLY A 27 -5.14 -3.03 3.70
C GLY A 27 -6.24 -3.33 2.68
N ILE A 28 -5.94 -3.29 1.39
CA ILE A 28 -6.88 -3.59 0.30
C ILE A 28 -6.60 -4.98 -0.24
N LYS A 29 -7.62 -5.82 -0.32
CA LYS A 29 -7.55 -7.08 -1.09
C LYS A 29 -7.92 -6.80 -2.54
N ILE A 30 -7.02 -7.09 -3.46
CA ILE A 30 -7.32 -7.11 -4.89
C ILE A 30 -7.77 -8.53 -5.24
N VAL A 31 -8.94 -8.67 -5.87
CA VAL A 31 -9.42 -9.96 -6.42
C VAL A 31 -9.44 -9.89 -7.93
N ALA A 32 -8.81 -10.88 -8.57
CA ALA A 32 -8.59 -10.91 -10.01
C ALA A 32 -9.60 -11.80 -10.73
N GLY A 33 -10.18 -11.27 -11.80
CA GLY A 33 -11.12 -11.97 -12.67
C GLY A 33 -10.53 -13.24 -13.27
N ALA A 34 -11.26 -14.34 -13.12
CA ALA A 34 -10.96 -15.63 -13.74
C ALA A 34 -11.36 -15.63 -15.23
N GLU A 35 -10.89 -16.66 -15.97
CA GLU A 35 -11.45 -16.95 -17.28
C GLU A 35 -12.85 -17.54 -17.11
N VAL A 36 -13.87 -16.73 -17.38
CA VAL A 36 -15.27 -17.10 -17.15
C VAL A 36 -16.19 -16.37 -18.11
N SER A 37 -17.29 -17.02 -18.48
CA SER A 37 -18.37 -16.37 -19.25
C SER A 37 -17.89 -15.74 -20.58
N GLY A 38 -16.89 -16.35 -21.23
CA GLY A 38 -16.32 -15.87 -22.49
C GLY A 38 -15.29 -14.73 -22.37
N ASN A 39 -15.07 -14.18 -21.16
CA ASN A 39 -13.99 -13.24 -20.89
C ASN A 39 -12.70 -13.97 -20.51
N LYS A 40 -11.58 -13.35 -20.87
CA LYS A 40 -10.25 -13.83 -20.47
C LYS A 40 -10.01 -13.55 -18.99
N ALA A 41 -9.15 -14.34 -18.36
CA ALA A 41 -8.63 -14.00 -17.06
C ALA A 41 -7.85 -12.67 -17.11
N VAL A 42 -7.93 -11.89 -16.02
CA VAL A 42 -7.10 -10.70 -15.84
C VAL A 42 -5.62 -11.14 -15.76
N PRO A 43 -4.69 -10.52 -16.52
CA PRO A 43 -3.28 -10.87 -16.43
C PRO A 43 -2.68 -10.52 -15.06
N ASP A 44 -1.76 -11.35 -14.57
CA ASP A 44 -1.03 -11.09 -13.31
C ASP A 44 -0.37 -9.70 -13.31
N ASP A 45 0.18 -9.28 -14.45
CA ASP A 45 0.82 -7.97 -14.61
C ASP A 45 -0.15 -6.82 -14.32
N TRP A 46 -1.41 -6.91 -14.74
CA TRP A 46 -2.43 -5.89 -14.45
C TRP A 46 -2.81 -5.87 -12.97
N VAL A 47 -2.88 -7.04 -12.32
CA VAL A 47 -3.12 -7.13 -10.86
C VAL A 47 -1.96 -6.48 -10.10
N ASN A 48 -0.72 -6.75 -10.51
CA ASN A 48 0.47 -6.13 -9.94
C ASN A 48 0.53 -4.62 -10.23
N LYS A 49 0.11 -4.15 -11.40
CA LYS A 49 -0.04 -2.72 -11.70
C LYS A 49 -1.06 -2.03 -10.80
N THR A 50 -2.20 -2.67 -10.57
CA THR A 50 -3.21 -2.21 -9.61
C THR A 50 -2.60 -2.11 -8.21
N ALA A 51 -1.87 -3.14 -7.78
CA ALA A 51 -1.19 -3.14 -6.49
C ALA A 51 -0.10 -2.06 -6.39
N ARG A 52 0.62 -1.80 -7.48
CA ARG A 52 1.63 -0.73 -7.55
C ARG A 52 0.99 0.64 -7.41
N VAL A 53 -0.14 0.88 -8.05
CA VAL A 53 -0.88 2.15 -7.91
C VAL A 53 -1.33 2.35 -6.46
N ILE A 54 -1.84 1.30 -5.80
CA ILE A 54 -2.18 1.37 -4.36
C ILE A 54 -0.93 1.68 -3.50
N GLN A 55 0.22 1.06 -3.77
CA GLN A 55 1.49 1.39 -3.08
C GLN A 55 1.86 2.86 -3.24
N LEU A 56 1.71 3.41 -4.45
CA LEU A 56 2.06 4.81 -4.73
C LEU A 56 1.08 5.79 -4.07
N LEU A 57 -0.22 5.46 -4.02
CA LEU A 57 -1.25 6.28 -3.39
C LEU A 57 -1.21 6.24 -1.86
N LEU A 58 -0.68 5.18 -1.28
CA LEU A 58 -0.52 5.01 0.16
C LEU A 58 0.96 4.93 0.56
N ASP A 59 1.82 5.69 -0.13
CA ASP A 59 3.26 5.77 0.17
C ASP A 59 3.50 6.69 1.37
N PRO A 60 4.02 6.20 2.51
CA PRO A 60 4.28 7.02 3.69
C PRO A 60 5.38 8.08 3.50
N LYS A 61 6.15 7.99 2.40
CA LYS A 61 7.19 8.96 2.03
C LYS A 61 6.64 10.08 1.14
N GLY A 62 5.34 10.07 0.82
CA GLY A 62 4.68 11.10 0.04
C GLY A 62 4.82 12.49 0.68
N GLN A 63 4.87 13.52 -0.17
CA GLN A 63 4.86 14.90 0.31
C GLN A 63 3.53 15.17 1.03
N GLU A 64 3.58 15.91 2.16
CA GLU A 64 2.40 16.30 2.96
C GLU A 64 1.69 15.16 3.71
N ILE A 65 2.18 13.91 3.63
CA ILE A 65 1.61 12.78 4.34
C ILE A 65 1.79 12.91 5.85
N ASP A 66 0.66 12.84 6.55
CA ASP A 66 0.62 12.52 7.97
C ASP A 66 0.58 11.00 8.11
N ARG A 67 1.68 10.43 8.60
CA ARG A 67 1.83 8.98 8.76
C ARG A 67 0.74 8.39 9.66
N VAL A 68 0.32 9.07 10.72
CA VAL A 68 -0.72 8.56 11.62
C VAL A 68 -2.06 8.54 10.89
N ALA A 69 -2.37 9.58 10.12
CA ALA A 69 -3.60 9.63 9.33
C ALA A 69 -3.63 8.55 8.24
N GLN A 70 -2.54 8.37 7.49
CA GLN A 70 -2.47 7.32 6.46
C GLN A 70 -2.48 5.91 7.06
N GLU A 71 -1.82 5.67 8.20
CA GLU A 71 -1.95 4.40 8.93
C GLU A 71 -3.40 4.15 9.38
N ASN A 72 -4.13 5.19 9.83
CA ASN A 72 -5.55 5.06 10.14
C ASN A 72 -6.39 4.74 8.90
N ALA A 73 -6.10 5.33 7.74
CA ALA A 73 -6.76 4.98 6.49
C ALA A 73 -6.55 3.50 6.13
N ILE A 74 -5.33 2.97 6.29
CA ILE A 74 -5.04 1.55 6.09
C ILE A 74 -5.82 0.66 7.06
N LYS A 75 -5.95 1.05 8.33
CA LYS A 75 -6.78 0.30 9.32
C LYS A 75 -8.26 0.31 8.94
N ILE A 76 -8.75 1.44 8.43
CA ILE A 76 -10.12 1.57 7.90
C ILE A 76 -10.30 0.62 6.74
N LEU A 77 -9.43 0.68 5.71
CA LEU A 77 -9.46 -0.24 4.56
C LEU A 77 -9.43 -1.72 4.96
N LYS A 78 -8.71 -2.08 6.03
CA LYS A 78 -8.68 -3.45 6.56
C LYS A 78 -9.98 -3.89 7.25
N GLY A 79 -10.91 -2.98 7.54
CA GLY A 79 -12.09 -3.24 8.36
C GLY A 79 -11.76 -3.50 9.83
N GLU A 80 -10.73 -2.86 10.38
CA GLU A 80 -10.36 -3.06 11.79
C GLU A 80 -11.48 -2.60 12.75
N SER A 81 -11.50 -3.15 13.97
CA SER A 81 -12.51 -2.77 14.97
C SER A 81 -12.49 -1.27 15.26
N GLY A 82 -13.67 -0.65 15.32
CA GLY A 82 -13.84 0.78 15.58
C GLY A 82 -13.87 1.67 14.33
N THR A 83 -13.70 1.10 13.13
CA THR A 83 -13.87 1.82 11.85
C THR A 83 -15.32 1.75 11.37
N PHE A 84 -15.70 2.58 10.39
CA PHE A 84 -17.11 2.68 9.96
C PHE A 84 -17.62 1.46 9.17
N HIS A 85 -16.72 0.59 8.69
CA HIS A 85 -17.04 -0.71 8.10
C HIS A 85 -16.25 -1.85 8.78
N ALA A 86 -16.13 -1.77 10.11
CA ALA A 86 -15.46 -2.77 10.93
C ALA A 86 -16.04 -4.18 10.68
N GLY A 87 -15.16 -5.16 10.49
CA GLY A 87 -15.52 -6.55 10.19
C GLY A 87 -15.66 -6.86 8.70
N SER A 88 -15.72 -5.85 7.83
CA SER A 88 -15.80 -6.00 6.38
C SER A 88 -14.55 -5.38 5.73
N PRO A 89 -13.55 -6.20 5.35
CA PRO A 89 -12.35 -5.72 4.68
C PRO A 89 -12.66 -5.18 3.28
N THR A 90 -11.91 -4.16 2.87
CA THR A 90 -12.03 -3.56 1.53
C THR A 90 -11.49 -4.51 0.46
N VAL A 91 -12.28 -4.67 -0.61
CA VAL A 91 -11.91 -5.40 -1.81
C VAL A 91 -11.93 -4.49 -3.04
N GLN A 92 -10.80 -4.42 -3.75
CA GLN A 92 -10.72 -3.87 -5.10
C GLN A 92 -10.91 -5.02 -6.08
N ARG A 93 -11.98 -4.97 -6.86
CA ARG A 93 -12.25 -5.98 -7.88
C ARG A 93 -11.56 -5.58 -9.18
N THR A 94 -10.93 -6.52 -9.86
CA THR A 94 -10.36 -6.33 -11.20
C THR A 94 -10.95 -7.35 -12.16
N LEU A 95 -11.48 -6.89 -13.30
CA LEU A 95 -12.13 -7.75 -14.30
C LEU A 95 -11.69 -7.41 -15.73
N TYR A 96 -11.84 -8.35 -16.66
CA TYR A 96 -11.57 -8.12 -18.08
C TYR A 96 -12.79 -7.52 -18.77
N GLY A 97 -12.61 -6.58 -19.70
CA GLY A 97 -13.70 -6.04 -20.53
C GLY A 97 -14.54 -5.02 -19.77
N SER A 98 -15.86 -5.17 -19.77
CA SER A 98 -16.78 -4.31 -19.03
C SER A 98 -17.90 -5.15 -18.41
N GLY A 99 -18.76 -4.55 -17.59
CA GLY A 99 -19.86 -5.29 -16.97
C GLY A 99 -20.75 -6.02 -17.99
N ASP A 100 -21.02 -5.39 -19.14
CA ASP A 100 -21.88 -5.94 -20.19
C ASP A 100 -21.13 -6.91 -21.13
N SER A 101 -19.82 -7.13 -20.94
CA SER A 101 -19.08 -8.17 -21.67
C SER A 101 -19.26 -9.57 -21.09
N TYR A 102 -19.91 -9.71 -19.93
CA TYR A 102 -20.22 -10.99 -19.29
C TYR A 102 -21.66 -11.43 -19.61
N GLU A 103 -21.93 -12.74 -19.58
CA GLU A 103 -23.26 -13.33 -19.78
C GLU A 103 -24.28 -12.78 -18.77
N SER A 104 -23.82 -12.46 -17.55
CA SER A 104 -24.58 -11.74 -16.53
C SER A 104 -23.70 -10.63 -15.97
N ASN A 105 -24.17 -9.39 -16.03
CA ASN A 105 -23.38 -8.24 -15.57
C ASN A 105 -23.13 -8.35 -14.05
N PRO A 106 -21.86 -8.50 -13.61
CA PRO A 106 -21.55 -8.75 -12.19
C PRO A 106 -21.78 -7.52 -11.30
N LEU A 107 -21.98 -6.33 -11.87
CA LEU A 107 -22.34 -5.11 -11.13
C LEU A 107 -23.86 -4.96 -10.95
N ARG A 108 -24.65 -5.37 -11.95
CA ARG A 108 -26.11 -5.18 -11.97
C ARG A 108 -26.90 -6.41 -11.52
N SER A 109 -26.32 -7.59 -11.67
CA SER A 109 -26.96 -8.87 -11.35
C SER A 109 -26.00 -9.82 -10.63
N PRO A 110 -25.42 -9.40 -9.48
CA PRO A 110 -24.48 -10.24 -8.74
C PRO A 110 -25.10 -11.56 -8.26
N GLU A 111 -26.42 -11.60 -8.04
CA GLU A 111 -27.18 -12.77 -7.58
C GLU A 111 -27.17 -13.93 -8.59
N LEU A 112 -26.89 -13.64 -9.86
CA LEU A 112 -26.79 -14.65 -10.92
C LEU A 112 -25.44 -15.38 -10.88
N TRP A 113 -24.47 -14.86 -10.13
CA TRP A 113 -23.16 -15.47 -9.95
C TRP A 113 -23.13 -16.26 -8.64
N LYS A 114 -22.95 -17.57 -8.75
CA LYS A 114 -22.83 -18.44 -7.58
C LYS A 114 -21.76 -17.91 -6.63
N GLY A 115 -22.15 -17.59 -5.39
CA GLY A 115 -21.27 -17.16 -4.31
C GLY A 115 -20.81 -15.70 -4.38
N LEU A 116 -21.23 -14.91 -5.37
CA LEU A 116 -20.83 -13.50 -5.46
C LEU A 116 -21.54 -12.63 -4.41
N ASP A 117 -22.81 -12.88 -4.13
CA ASP A 117 -23.52 -12.18 -3.04
C ASP A 117 -22.85 -12.46 -1.69
N GLU A 118 -22.56 -13.72 -1.37
CA GLU A 118 -21.86 -14.09 -0.13
C GLU A 118 -20.44 -13.49 -0.07
N HIS A 119 -19.79 -13.30 -1.22
CA HIS A 119 -18.50 -12.60 -1.28
C HIS A 119 -18.68 -11.10 -0.97
N ASN A 120 -19.72 -10.49 -1.52
CA ASN A 120 -20.06 -9.09 -1.29
C ASN A 120 -20.59 -8.83 0.13
N ASP A 121 -21.17 -9.85 0.80
CA ASP A 121 -21.60 -9.75 2.20
C ASP A 121 -20.40 -9.79 3.18
N THR A 122 -19.27 -10.37 2.75
CA THR A 122 -18.07 -10.54 3.58
C THR A 122 -16.98 -9.48 3.32
N HIS A 123 -17.18 -8.59 2.35
CA HIS A 123 -16.24 -7.54 1.98
C HIS A 123 -16.99 -6.23 1.69
N VAL A 124 -16.29 -5.10 1.71
CA VAL A 124 -16.82 -3.85 1.14
C VAL A 124 -16.09 -3.53 -0.15
N SER A 125 -16.84 -3.20 -1.19
CA SER A 125 -16.28 -2.78 -2.49
C SER A 125 -16.99 -1.50 -2.92
N ASN A 126 -16.27 -0.64 -3.66
CA ASN A 126 -16.87 0.56 -4.22
C ASN A 126 -16.93 0.46 -5.74
N ASP A 127 -15.78 0.24 -6.38
CA ASP A 127 -15.70 0.25 -7.84
C ASP A 127 -15.06 -1.03 -8.43
N MET A 128 -14.86 -1.02 -9.74
CA MET A 128 -14.22 -2.08 -10.53
C MET A 128 -13.11 -1.47 -11.37
N VAL A 129 -11.92 -2.05 -11.32
CA VAL A 129 -10.85 -1.72 -12.26
C VAL A 129 -10.96 -2.67 -13.45
N TRP A 130 -11.13 -2.15 -14.65
CA TRP A 130 -11.23 -2.96 -15.86
C TRP A 130 -9.89 -3.06 -16.58
N TYR A 131 -9.52 -4.29 -16.95
CA TYR A 131 -8.46 -4.54 -17.91
C TYR A 131 -9.06 -4.70 -19.30
N ARG A 132 -8.55 -3.93 -20.27
CA ARG A 132 -9.08 -3.91 -21.65
C ARG A 132 -10.57 -3.62 -21.67
N ASN A 133 -10.96 -2.53 -21.02
CA ASN A 133 -12.32 -2.02 -21.11
C ASN A 133 -12.73 -1.92 -22.59
N ILE A 134 -13.95 -2.32 -22.91
CA ILE A 134 -14.40 -2.43 -24.31
C ILE A 134 -14.50 -1.06 -24.99
N GLU A 135 -14.57 0.00 -24.19
CA GLU A 135 -14.58 1.40 -24.64
C GLU A 135 -13.17 2.00 -24.75
N SER A 136 -12.14 1.32 -24.23
CA SER A 136 -10.75 1.76 -24.32
C SER A 136 -10.18 1.64 -25.75
N PRO A 137 -9.17 2.45 -26.10
CA PRO A 137 -8.45 2.35 -27.36
C PRO A 137 -7.91 0.94 -27.65
N ASN A 138 -7.91 0.58 -28.93
CA ASN A 138 -7.29 -0.64 -29.42
C ASN A 138 -6.40 -0.32 -30.64
N PRO A 139 -5.06 -0.41 -30.54
CA PRO A 139 -4.27 -0.90 -29.39
C PRO A 139 -4.41 -0.05 -28.12
N PRO A 140 -4.12 -0.60 -26.92
CA PRO A 140 -4.27 0.12 -25.66
C PRO A 140 -3.19 1.21 -25.56
N THR A 141 -3.54 2.30 -24.90
CA THR A 141 -2.62 3.42 -24.67
C THR A 141 -2.36 3.55 -23.19
N GLY A 142 -1.10 3.82 -22.83
CA GLY A 142 -0.68 3.88 -21.44
C GLY A 142 -1.43 4.95 -20.64
N ARG A 143 -1.77 6.08 -21.27
CA ARG A 143 -2.54 7.15 -20.63
C ARG A 143 -3.98 6.75 -20.31
N ASN A 144 -4.64 6.00 -21.20
CA ASN A 144 -5.99 5.49 -20.93
C ASN A 144 -5.96 4.50 -19.76
N ASP A 145 -4.97 3.60 -19.75
CA ASP A 145 -4.80 2.65 -18.64
C ASP A 145 -4.52 3.36 -17.29
N ILE A 146 -3.74 4.46 -17.30
CA ILE A 146 -3.53 5.29 -16.12
C ILE A 146 -4.83 5.93 -15.66
N ALA A 147 -5.63 6.51 -16.56
CA ALA A 147 -6.89 7.15 -16.21
C ALA A 147 -7.86 6.15 -15.56
N GLU A 148 -8.11 5.02 -16.22
CA GLU A 148 -8.96 3.92 -15.72
C GLU A 148 -8.52 3.45 -14.33
N ILE A 149 -7.24 3.10 -14.16
CA ILE A 149 -6.80 2.52 -12.89
C ILE A 149 -6.76 3.55 -11.75
N MET A 150 -6.36 4.79 -12.04
CA MET A 150 -6.27 5.84 -11.03
C MET A 150 -7.66 6.25 -10.57
N GLU A 151 -8.62 6.42 -11.48
CA GLU A 151 -10.02 6.73 -11.16
C GLU A 151 -10.60 5.69 -10.21
N HIS A 152 -10.63 4.43 -10.63
CA HIS A 152 -11.31 3.38 -9.86
C HIS A 152 -10.60 3.05 -8.53
N VAL A 153 -9.26 3.10 -8.48
CA VAL A 153 -8.54 2.92 -7.21
C VAL A 153 -8.76 4.13 -6.28
N LEU A 154 -8.80 5.35 -6.80
CA LEU A 154 -9.15 6.53 -6.00
C LEU A 154 -10.59 6.45 -5.49
N HIS A 155 -11.56 6.03 -6.30
CA HIS A 155 -12.93 5.78 -5.85
C HIS A 155 -12.94 4.84 -4.63
N THR A 156 -12.22 3.72 -4.70
CA THR A 156 -12.09 2.78 -3.58
C THR A 156 -11.47 3.45 -2.34
N ILE A 157 -10.34 4.15 -2.47
CA ILE A 157 -9.65 4.75 -1.32
C ILE A 157 -10.44 5.93 -0.72
N HIS A 158 -10.97 6.82 -1.56
CA HIS A 158 -11.80 7.95 -1.14
C HIS A 158 -13.00 7.48 -0.32
N MET A 159 -13.73 6.50 -0.85
CA MET A 159 -14.99 6.04 -0.26
C MET A 159 -14.79 5.10 0.93
N LEU A 160 -13.72 4.30 0.94
CA LEU A 160 -13.52 3.21 1.92
C LEU A 160 -12.27 3.37 2.78
N GLY A 161 -11.53 4.48 2.70
CA GLY A 161 -10.29 4.66 3.45
C GLY A 161 -10.16 6.00 4.19
N ILE A 162 -10.60 7.10 3.59
CA ILE A 162 -10.28 8.45 4.11
C ILE A 162 -11.22 8.88 5.24
N LYS A 163 -12.49 8.47 5.18
CA LYS A 163 -13.51 8.82 6.18
C LYS A 163 -13.16 8.19 7.54
N GLY A 164 -12.74 9.02 8.50
CA GLY A 164 -12.24 8.63 9.82
C GLY A 164 -10.71 8.57 9.97
N ALA A 165 -9.94 8.77 8.88
CA ALA A 165 -8.48 8.73 8.91
C ALA A 165 -7.86 9.96 9.60
N VAL A 166 -8.47 11.13 9.37
CA VAL A 166 -8.11 12.42 9.96
C VAL A 166 -9.19 12.83 10.96
N GLU A 167 -8.81 13.51 12.04
CA GLU A 167 -9.77 13.99 13.04
C GLU A 167 -10.89 14.84 12.38
N GLY A 168 -12.16 14.50 12.69
CA GLY A 168 -13.33 15.15 12.12
C GLY A 168 -13.75 14.64 10.72
N SER A 169 -12.89 13.90 10.01
CA SER A 169 -13.19 13.48 8.63
C SER A 169 -14.37 12.50 8.52
N LEU A 170 -14.69 11.77 9.60
CA LEU A 170 -15.87 10.89 9.66
C LEU A 170 -17.18 11.65 9.37
N GLN A 171 -17.35 12.86 9.93
CA GLN A 171 -18.52 13.69 9.68
C GLN A 171 -18.34 14.56 8.43
N ALA A 172 -17.15 15.14 8.26
CA ALA A 172 -16.88 16.07 7.18
C ALA A 172 -16.98 15.43 5.78
N LEU A 173 -16.64 14.15 5.66
CA LEU A 173 -16.68 13.38 4.40
C LEU A 173 -17.94 12.51 4.26
N ASN A 174 -19.00 12.79 5.03
CA ASN A 174 -20.24 12.04 4.93
C ASN A 174 -21.14 12.57 3.80
N GLY A 175 -20.98 12.07 2.57
CA GLY A 175 -21.74 12.54 1.40
C GLY A 175 -23.27 12.34 1.47
N SER A 176 -23.76 11.49 2.37
CA SER A 176 -25.19 11.34 2.65
C SER A 176 -25.72 12.34 3.68
N ASP A 177 -24.92 13.34 4.08
CA ASP A 177 -25.31 14.44 4.96
C ASP A 177 -25.05 15.78 4.26
N GLN A 178 -26.13 16.50 3.93
CA GLN A 178 -26.07 17.80 3.25
C GLN A 178 -25.36 18.89 4.08
N SER A 179 -25.23 18.68 5.39
CA SER A 179 -24.52 19.59 6.27
C SER A 179 -23.00 19.35 6.30
N SER A 180 -22.53 18.21 5.76
CA SER A 180 -21.11 17.84 5.70
C SER A 180 -20.29 18.83 4.87
N GLU A 181 -18.98 18.86 5.13
CA GLU A 181 -18.05 19.72 4.38
C GLU A 181 -17.96 19.27 2.91
N VAL A 182 -17.93 17.96 2.65
CA VAL A 182 -17.84 17.43 1.28
C VAL A 182 -19.08 17.73 0.45
N PHE A 183 -20.28 17.64 1.02
CA PHE A 183 -21.51 17.95 0.27
C PHE A 183 -21.55 19.43 -0.11
N LYS A 184 -21.14 20.32 0.80
CA LYS A 184 -21.07 21.76 0.52
C LYS A 184 -20.00 22.09 -0.52
N ALA A 185 -18.84 21.43 -0.45
CA ALA A 185 -17.78 21.60 -1.43
C ALA A 185 -18.21 21.16 -2.84
N MET A 186 -18.85 19.99 -2.96
CA MET A 186 -19.42 19.52 -4.21
C MET A 186 -20.53 20.44 -4.73
N SER A 187 -21.41 20.93 -3.84
CA SER A 187 -22.48 21.87 -4.22
C SER A 187 -21.91 23.17 -4.79
N GLU A 188 -20.85 23.71 -4.19
CA GLU A 188 -20.15 24.90 -4.70
C GLU A 188 -19.54 24.65 -6.09
N ALA A 189 -18.95 23.47 -6.32
CA ALA A 189 -18.42 23.13 -7.64
C ALA A 189 -19.52 23.10 -8.73
N VAL A 190 -20.71 22.58 -8.39
CA VAL A 190 -21.86 22.57 -9.30
C VAL A 190 -22.39 23.99 -9.52
N GLU A 191 -22.54 24.79 -8.47
CA GLU A 191 -23.04 26.18 -8.55
C GLU A 191 -22.14 27.10 -9.37
N ASN A 192 -20.83 26.81 -9.40
CA ASN A 192 -19.83 27.58 -10.14
C ASN A 192 -19.46 26.97 -11.50
N ASP A 193 -20.27 26.03 -12.02
CA ASP A 193 -20.05 25.34 -13.31
C ASP A 193 -18.67 24.63 -13.41
N ALA A 194 -18.09 24.23 -12.26
CA ALA A 194 -16.87 23.43 -12.21
C ALA A 194 -17.15 21.94 -12.40
N PHE A 195 -18.29 21.47 -11.88
CA PHE A 195 -18.74 20.08 -11.98
C PHE A 195 -20.15 20.00 -12.57
N ASP A 196 -20.27 19.40 -13.76
CA ASP A 196 -21.55 19.23 -14.44
C ASP A 196 -22.27 17.94 -14.02
N LEU A 197 -23.59 18.02 -13.91
CA LEU A 197 -24.42 16.92 -13.42
C LEU A 197 -25.19 16.18 -14.51
N GLU A 198 -25.05 16.51 -15.80
CA GLU A 198 -25.86 15.93 -16.88
C GLU A 198 -25.76 14.39 -16.89
N GLY A 199 -24.54 13.86 -16.80
CA GLY A 199 -24.25 12.42 -16.69
C GLY A 199 -24.82 11.76 -15.42
N TYR A 200 -25.12 12.58 -14.42
CA TYR A 200 -25.70 12.16 -13.15
C TYR A 200 -27.19 12.46 -13.08
N GLY A 201 -27.87 12.95 -14.12
CA GLY A 201 -29.30 13.30 -14.09
C GLY A 201 -29.63 14.74 -13.66
N GLY A 202 -28.63 15.62 -13.65
CA GLY A 202 -28.78 17.08 -13.77
C GLY A 202 -29.12 17.88 -12.50
N SER A 203 -29.06 17.28 -11.31
CA SER A 203 -29.41 17.97 -10.06
C SER A 203 -28.89 17.26 -8.82
N LEU A 204 -28.55 17.98 -7.75
CA LEU A 204 -28.27 17.41 -6.41
C LEU A 204 -29.53 17.18 -5.56
N ASP A 205 -30.70 17.67 -6.00
CA ASP A 205 -31.99 17.42 -5.34
C ASP A 205 -32.49 16.00 -5.67
N ARG A 206 -31.92 15.01 -4.99
CA ARG A 206 -32.17 13.58 -5.20
C ARG A 206 -31.89 12.77 -3.94
N ASP A 207 -32.03 11.45 -4.08
CA ASP A 207 -31.69 10.48 -3.05
C ASP A 207 -30.24 10.64 -2.54
N LEU A 208 -30.07 10.78 -1.22
CA LEU A 208 -28.77 11.01 -0.58
C LEU A 208 -27.87 9.77 -0.57
N GLY A 209 -28.45 8.57 -0.76
CA GLY A 209 -27.68 7.36 -1.03
C GLY A 209 -27.01 7.47 -2.39
N PHE A 210 -27.79 7.75 -3.45
CA PHE A 210 -27.24 7.95 -4.78
C PHE A 210 -26.21 9.08 -4.84
N THR A 211 -26.51 10.24 -4.23
CA THR A 211 -25.54 11.35 -4.19
C THR A 211 -24.25 10.95 -3.47
N GLY A 212 -24.37 10.26 -2.33
CA GLY A 212 -23.22 9.83 -1.54
C GLY A 212 -22.40 8.71 -2.17
N GLU A 213 -23.02 7.80 -2.92
CA GLU A 213 -22.36 6.62 -3.50
C GLU A 213 -21.89 6.81 -4.94
N VAL A 214 -22.54 7.67 -5.72
CA VAL A 214 -22.26 7.85 -7.15
C VAL A 214 -21.67 9.23 -7.43
N ILE A 215 -22.36 10.31 -7.08
CA ILE A 215 -21.91 11.66 -7.47
C ILE A 215 -20.68 12.08 -6.66
N LEU A 216 -20.66 11.77 -5.37
CA LEU A 216 -19.58 12.14 -4.46
C LEU A 216 -18.24 11.51 -4.86
N LYS A 217 -18.24 10.23 -5.25
CA LYS A 217 -16.99 9.52 -5.58
C LYS A 217 -16.31 10.17 -6.78
N GLU A 218 -17.09 10.54 -7.79
CA GLU A 218 -16.65 11.20 -9.01
C GLU A 218 -16.12 12.60 -8.70
N TYR A 219 -16.86 13.37 -7.90
CA TYR A 219 -16.39 14.68 -7.43
C TYR A 219 -15.03 14.61 -6.72
N LEU A 220 -14.83 13.64 -5.81
CA LEU A 220 -13.56 13.49 -5.08
C LEU A 220 -12.41 13.06 -6.00
N TYR A 221 -12.68 12.22 -6.99
CA TYR A 221 -11.71 11.86 -8.03
C TYR A 221 -11.31 13.09 -8.86
N LEU A 222 -12.27 13.82 -9.41
CA LEU A 222 -12.05 15.00 -10.24
C LEU A 222 -11.31 16.10 -9.49
N LEU A 223 -11.73 16.37 -8.24
CA LEU A 223 -11.05 17.29 -7.32
C LEU A 223 -9.59 16.88 -7.11
N THR A 224 -9.33 15.61 -6.85
CA THR A 224 -7.97 15.09 -6.64
C THR A 224 -7.12 15.22 -7.91
N PHE A 225 -7.69 14.91 -9.07
CA PHE A 225 -7.00 15.03 -10.36
C PHE A 225 -6.63 16.48 -10.68
N GLY A 226 -7.55 17.43 -10.46
CA GLY A 226 -7.25 18.84 -10.68
C GLY A 226 -6.25 19.39 -9.65
N MET A 227 -6.32 18.96 -8.38
CA MET A 227 -5.33 19.33 -7.35
C MET A 227 -3.93 18.75 -7.64
N TRP A 228 -3.85 17.68 -8.42
CA TRP A 228 -2.58 17.08 -8.86
C TRP A 228 -2.14 17.50 -10.27
N GLU A 229 -2.96 18.26 -10.99
CA GLU A 229 -2.79 18.60 -12.41
C GLU A 229 -2.63 17.34 -13.30
N TYR A 230 -3.41 16.30 -13.01
CA TYR A 230 -3.35 14.99 -13.67
C TYR A 230 -4.16 14.90 -14.96
N ASN A 231 -4.70 16.02 -15.42
CA ASN A 231 -5.55 16.08 -16.61
C ASN A 231 -4.87 15.55 -17.89
N GLU A 232 -3.53 15.45 -17.96
CA GLU A 232 -2.84 14.86 -19.12
C GLU A 232 -3.16 13.38 -19.37
N PHE A 233 -3.77 12.71 -18.39
CA PHE A 233 -4.23 11.33 -18.52
C PHE A 233 -5.66 11.24 -19.09
N TRP A 234 -6.43 12.33 -19.07
CA TRP A 234 -7.71 12.40 -19.77
C TRP A 234 -7.51 12.54 -21.28
N ASP A 235 -8.52 12.15 -22.04
CA ASP A 235 -8.48 12.30 -23.50
C ASP A 235 -8.39 13.79 -23.87
N GLU A 236 -7.42 14.10 -24.74
CA GLU A 236 -7.04 15.47 -25.10
C GLU A 236 -6.78 16.44 -23.92
N GLY A 237 -6.63 15.93 -22.70
CA GLY A 237 -6.41 16.75 -21.51
C GLY A 237 -7.67 17.29 -20.83
N SER A 238 -8.87 16.82 -21.19
CA SER A 238 -10.15 17.38 -20.75
C SER A 238 -11.20 16.31 -20.42
N LEU A 239 -12.10 16.65 -19.49
CA LEU A 239 -13.35 15.95 -19.22
C LEU A 239 -14.57 16.88 -19.38
N ALA A 240 -14.43 17.99 -20.09
CA ALA A 240 -15.58 18.87 -20.32
C ALA A 240 -16.70 18.14 -21.11
N PRO A 241 -17.99 18.33 -20.76
CA PRO A 241 -18.49 19.30 -19.79
C PRO A 241 -18.45 18.82 -18.33
N GLU A 242 -18.23 17.53 -18.06
CA GLU A 242 -18.29 16.94 -16.71
C GLU A 242 -17.41 17.70 -15.71
N TRP A 243 -16.13 17.91 -16.04
CA TRP A 243 -15.25 18.76 -15.23
C TRP A 243 -14.71 19.92 -16.05
N SER A 244 -14.87 21.13 -15.54
CA SER A 244 -14.47 22.33 -16.24
C SER A 244 -12.96 22.40 -16.47
N ASP A 245 -12.57 22.77 -17.68
CA ASP A 245 -11.17 23.02 -18.02
C ASP A 245 -10.52 24.11 -17.16
N SER A 246 -11.34 24.99 -16.58
CA SER A 246 -10.89 26.06 -15.69
C SER A 246 -10.59 25.56 -14.27
N ALA A 247 -10.99 24.34 -13.90
CA ALA A 247 -10.77 23.72 -12.59
C ALA A 247 -9.72 22.58 -12.64
N ARG A 248 -8.80 22.59 -13.63
CA ARG A 248 -7.78 21.53 -13.82
C ARG A 248 -6.46 21.78 -13.09
N THR A 249 -6.33 22.88 -12.36
CA THR A 249 -5.16 23.20 -11.54
C THR A 249 -5.58 23.57 -10.12
N PRO A 250 -4.67 23.51 -9.13
CA PRO A 250 -4.95 23.97 -7.77
C PRO A 250 -5.46 25.42 -7.72
N GLU A 251 -4.92 26.32 -8.56
CA GLU A 251 -5.38 27.71 -8.65
C GLU A 251 -6.79 27.79 -9.22
N GLY A 252 -7.07 27.06 -10.29
CA GLY A 252 -8.41 27.00 -10.89
C GLY A 252 -9.46 26.45 -9.93
N ILE A 253 -9.09 25.43 -9.14
CA ILE A 253 -9.94 24.88 -8.07
C ILE A 253 -10.10 25.90 -6.94
N LEU A 254 -9.05 26.61 -6.53
CA LEU A 254 -9.17 27.63 -5.50
C LEU A 254 -10.11 28.76 -5.92
N ASP A 255 -10.13 29.12 -7.20
CA ASP A 255 -10.99 30.16 -7.75
C ASP A 255 -12.46 29.69 -7.91
N LEU A 256 -12.69 28.47 -8.40
CA LEU A 256 -14.03 27.95 -8.72
C LEU A 256 -14.65 27.07 -7.64
N ASN A 257 -13.85 26.44 -6.79
CA ASN A 257 -14.29 25.55 -5.72
C ASN A 257 -13.38 25.67 -4.46
N PRO A 258 -13.30 26.86 -3.83
CA PRO A 258 -12.48 27.08 -2.64
C PRO A 258 -12.80 26.14 -1.47
N LEU A 259 -14.06 25.71 -1.31
CA LEU A 259 -14.41 24.69 -0.31
C LEU A 259 -13.80 23.33 -0.66
N GLY A 260 -13.78 22.95 -1.94
CA GLY A 260 -13.10 21.74 -2.41
C GLY A 260 -11.59 21.79 -2.17
N TYR A 261 -10.95 22.91 -2.49
CA TYR A 261 -9.53 23.12 -2.20
C TYR A 261 -9.22 22.92 -0.70
N ALA A 262 -10.02 23.54 0.17
CA ALA A 262 -9.86 23.43 1.62
C ALA A 262 -10.11 22.00 2.13
N LEU A 263 -11.14 21.33 1.61
CA LEU A 263 -11.47 19.95 1.92
C LEU A 263 -10.31 19.00 1.56
N PHE A 264 -9.80 19.13 0.33
CA PHE A 264 -8.69 18.33 -0.17
C PHE A 264 -7.45 18.48 0.71
N THR A 265 -7.04 19.73 0.95
CA THR A 265 -5.85 20.05 1.75
C THR A 265 -5.96 19.51 3.18
N LYS A 266 -7.17 19.53 3.76
CA LYS A 266 -7.39 19.13 5.15
C LYS A 266 -7.52 17.62 5.33
N TYR A 267 -8.21 16.93 4.43
CA TYR A 267 -8.62 15.54 4.66
C TYR A 267 -8.05 14.53 3.67
N LEU A 268 -7.71 14.94 2.44
CA LEU A 268 -7.19 14.04 1.41
C LEU A 268 -5.66 14.09 1.36
N ALA A 269 -5.07 15.28 1.19
CA ALA A 269 -3.61 15.45 1.06
C ALA A 269 -2.79 14.81 2.19
N PRO A 270 -3.22 14.81 3.48
CA PRO A 270 -2.48 14.14 4.54
C PRO A 270 -2.51 12.59 4.47
N VAL A 271 -3.39 12.02 3.65
CA VAL A 271 -3.68 10.58 3.60
C VAL A 271 -3.25 9.96 2.27
N ILE A 272 -3.56 10.60 1.14
CA ILE A 272 -3.28 10.08 -0.20
C ILE A 272 -2.04 10.76 -0.81
N SER A 273 -1.05 9.94 -1.12
CA SER A 273 0.19 10.38 -1.75
C SER A 273 -0.05 10.63 -3.22
N ARG A 274 0.47 11.76 -3.73
CA ARG A 274 0.47 12.06 -5.17
C ARG A 274 1.54 11.21 -5.87
N PRO A 275 1.19 10.24 -6.74
CA PRO A 275 2.20 9.49 -7.47
C PRO A 275 3.07 10.39 -8.38
N SER A 276 4.21 9.89 -8.81
CA SER A 276 4.97 10.56 -9.88
C SER A 276 4.34 10.19 -11.23
N LYS A 277 4.02 11.22 -12.03
CA LYS A 277 3.55 11.05 -13.42
C LYS A 277 4.55 10.25 -14.25
N GLU A 278 5.85 10.46 -14.04
CA GLU A 278 6.91 9.72 -14.72
C GLU A 278 6.88 8.22 -14.34
N ILE A 279 6.67 7.91 -13.05
CA ILE A 279 6.55 6.51 -12.61
C ILE A 279 5.32 5.86 -13.26
N LEU A 280 4.17 6.56 -13.28
CA LEU A 280 2.96 6.06 -13.92
C LEU A 280 3.19 5.80 -15.42
N LEU A 281 3.76 6.76 -16.17
CA LEU A 281 4.07 6.61 -17.59
C LEU A 281 5.09 5.49 -17.89
N ASN A 282 6.00 5.21 -16.95
CA ASN A 282 6.94 4.09 -17.09
C ASN A 282 6.27 2.72 -16.89
N VAL A 283 5.32 2.64 -15.95
CA VAL A 283 4.56 1.41 -15.65
C VAL A 283 3.53 1.13 -16.74
N PHE A 284 2.82 2.15 -17.21
CA PHE A 284 1.77 2.05 -18.21
C PHE A 284 2.28 2.62 -19.54
N GLN A 285 3.02 1.81 -20.29
CA GLN A 285 3.43 2.14 -21.66
C GLN A 285 2.42 1.58 -22.66
N ASP A 286 2.30 2.24 -23.81
CA ASP A 286 1.43 1.80 -24.91
C ASP A 286 1.64 0.32 -25.24
N ASN A 287 0.56 -0.37 -25.61
CA ASN A 287 0.56 -1.81 -25.89
C ASN A 287 1.01 -2.68 -24.71
N ASP A 288 0.72 -2.28 -23.46
CA ASP A 288 1.04 -3.01 -22.24
C ASP A 288 2.55 -3.34 -22.07
N GLN A 289 3.45 -2.54 -22.64
CA GLN A 289 4.89 -2.86 -22.65
C GLN A 289 5.63 -2.51 -21.34
N GLY A 290 5.01 -1.68 -20.49
CA GLY A 290 5.62 -1.23 -19.24
C GLY A 290 5.56 -2.32 -18.17
N ALA A 291 6.65 -2.47 -17.39
CA ALA A 291 6.72 -3.41 -16.28
C ALA A 291 5.88 -2.91 -15.08
N HIS A 292 5.23 -3.82 -14.37
CA HIS A 292 4.34 -3.46 -13.25
C HIS A 292 4.99 -2.68 -12.10
N GLY A 293 6.30 -2.85 -11.85
CA GLY A 293 7.03 -2.13 -10.80
C GLY A 293 6.63 -2.45 -9.35
N TYR A 294 5.57 -3.25 -9.14
CA TYR A 294 5.19 -3.78 -7.83
C TYR A 294 6.26 -4.70 -7.24
N LEU A 295 6.51 -4.52 -5.93
CA LEU A 295 7.36 -5.38 -5.13
C LEU A 295 6.55 -5.87 -3.93
N SER A 296 6.55 -7.18 -3.69
CA SER A 296 6.04 -7.78 -2.46
C SER A 296 7.06 -7.67 -1.33
N ASP A 297 6.57 -7.78 -0.11
CA ASP A 297 7.40 -7.88 1.08
C ASP A 297 8.10 -9.24 1.08
N THR A 298 9.41 -9.24 1.28
CA THR A 298 10.20 -10.43 1.54
C THR A 298 10.55 -10.52 3.01
N ILE A 299 10.63 -11.74 3.53
CA ILE A 299 10.98 -12.01 4.92
C ILE A 299 12.24 -12.87 4.93
N GLU A 300 13.31 -12.32 5.46
CA GLU A 300 14.54 -13.02 5.77
C GLU A 300 14.52 -13.40 7.25
N ARG A 301 14.83 -14.67 7.55
CA ARG A 301 14.93 -15.16 8.93
C ARG A 301 16.29 -15.80 9.12
N ASN A 302 16.97 -15.37 10.18
CA ASN A 302 18.29 -15.89 10.54
C ASN A 302 18.29 -16.36 11.99
N VAL A 303 19.19 -17.30 12.29
CA VAL A 303 19.59 -17.60 13.67
C VAL A 303 20.89 -16.85 13.92
N ILE A 304 20.90 -15.97 14.92
CA ILE A 304 22.07 -15.15 15.24
C ILE A 304 22.60 -15.47 16.63
N SER A 305 23.89 -15.23 16.81
CA SER A 305 24.50 -15.12 18.13
C SER A 305 25.17 -13.77 18.25
N LEU A 306 25.02 -13.14 19.42
CA LEU A 306 25.46 -11.78 19.68
C LEU A 306 26.27 -11.68 20.97
N ILE A 307 27.17 -10.72 20.99
CA ILE A 307 27.83 -10.23 22.19
C ILE A 307 26.97 -9.06 22.69
N ILE A 308 26.65 -9.05 23.97
CA ILE A 308 26.01 -7.92 24.64
C ILE A 308 27.08 -7.23 25.50
N GLU A 309 27.17 -5.92 25.38
CA GLU A 309 28.10 -5.09 26.15
C GLU A 309 27.84 -5.18 27.68
N GLU A 310 28.90 -4.92 28.45
CA GLU A 310 28.79 -4.89 29.91
C GLU A 310 27.79 -3.84 30.40
N GLY A 311 27.16 -4.09 31.55
CA GLY A 311 26.20 -3.18 32.17
C GLY A 311 24.80 -3.16 31.53
N ILE A 312 24.60 -3.79 30.37
CA ILE A 312 23.30 -3.83 29.68
C ILE A 312 22.41 -4.96 30.23
N VAL A 313 22.91 -6.20 30.19
CA VAL A 313 22.20 -7.38 30.73
C VAL A 313 22.88 -7.96 31.97
N ALA A 314 24.21 -7.88 32.06
CA ALA A 314 25.00 -8.34 33.21
C ALA A 314 26.16 -7.38 33.50
N GLU A 315 26.82 -7.56 34.65
CA GLU A 315 27.97 -6.73 35.04
C GLU A 315 29.18 -6.88 34.11
N SER A 316 29.29 -7.99 33.39
CA SER A 316 30.31 -8.20 32.35
C SER A 316 29.63 -8.46 31.01
N ALA A 317 30.34 -8.19 29.91
CA ALA A 317 29.86 -8.60 28.59
C ALA A 317 29.62 -10.12 28.54
N LEU A 318 28.64 -10.52 27.73
CA LEU A 318 28.27 -11.92 27.59
C LEU A 318 27.84 -12.25 26.16
N THR A 319 27.99 -13.51 25.79
CA THR A 319 27.45 -14.03 24.53
C THR A 319 26.05 -14.59 24.74
N VAL A 320 25.11 -14.25 23.86
CA VAL A 320 23.81 -14.89 23.74
C VAL A 320 23.72 -15.56 22.37
N SER A 321 23.30 -16.81 22.34
CA SER A 321 23.21 -17.61 21.12
C SER A 321 21.77 -17.98 20.78
N ASP A 322 21.58 -18.46 19.55
CA ASP A 322 20.34 -19.04 19.05
C ASP A 322 19.13 -18.09 19.09
N LEU A 323 19.36 -16.82 18.77
CA LEU A 323 18.29 -15.80 18.70
C LEU A 323 17.68 -15.75 17.31
N ASN A 324 16.35 -15.56 17.25
CA ASN A 324 15.64 -15.39 16.00
C ASN A 324 15.77 -13.93 15.54
N GLU A 325 16.35 -13.73 14.37
CA GLU A 325 16.35 -12.46 13.65
C GLU A 325 15.32 -12.53 12.51
N GLU A 326 14.49 -11.50 12.38
CA GLU A 326 13.58 -11.33 11.24
C GLU A 326 13.81 -9.96 10.59
N ILE A 327 14.05 -9.96 9.27
CA ILE A 327 14.19 -8.76 8.45
C ILE A 327 13.09 -8.79 7.40
N VAL A 328 12.21 -7.79 7.41
CA VAL A 328 11.17 -7.60 6.41
C VAL A 328 11.60 -6.50 5.46
N ARG A 329 11.59 -6.76 4.16
CA ARG A 329 12.02 -5.82 3.12
C ARG A 329 10.97 -5.65 2.04
N ASN A 330 10.94 -4.47 1.41
CA ASN A 330 10.25 -4.27 0.13
C ASN A 330 11.30 -3.83 -0.90
N GLY A 331 11.75 -4.77 -1.73
CA GLY A 331 12.97 -4.57 -2.53
C GLY A 331 14.20 -4.35 -1.65
N GLN A 332 14.81 -3.17 -1.75
CA GLN A 332 16.00 -2.79 -0.97
C GLN A 332 15.65 -2.13 0.38
N ASP A 333 14.43 -1.62 0.53
CA ASP A 333 14.00 -0.91 1.73
C ASP A 333 13.75 -1.90 2.87
N VAL A 334 14.39 -1.67 4.04
CA VAL A 334 14.10 -2.40 5.28
C VAL A 334 12.86 -1.81 5.92
N LEU A 335 11.77 -2.60 5.98
CA LEU A 335 10.52 -2.21 6.62
C LEU A 335 10.50 -2.51 8.12
N SER A 336 11.19 -3.57 8.53
CA SER A 336 11.32 -4.01 9.92
C SER A 336 12.57 -4.86 10.06
N HIS A 337 13.28 -4.73 11.17
CA HIS A 337 14.40 -5.58 11.55
C HIS A 337 14.32 -5.83 13.04
N THR A 338 14.11 -7.07 13.44
CA THR A 338 13.82 -7.43 14.83
C THR A 338 14.61 -8.64 15.30
N ILE A 339 14.92 -8.67 16.60
CA ILE A 339 15.52 -9.80 17.29
C ILE A 339 14.58 -10.26 18.42
N GLU A 340 14.36 -11.56 18.53
CA GLU A 340 13.59 -12.16 19.63
C GLU A 340 14.52 -12.65 20.76
N TYR A 341 14.28 -12.19 21.99
CA TYR A 341 14.96 -12.64 23.19
C TYR A 341 13.98 -12.73 24.37
N GLY A 342 13.91 -13.89 25.04
CA GLY A 342 13.12 -14.05 26.27
C GLY A 342 11.63 -13.73 26.13
N ASN A 343 10.99 -14.19 25.05
CA ASN A 343 9.60 -13.88 24.65
C ASN A 343 9.33 -12.39 24.34
N GLN A 344 10.37 -11.58 24.20
CA GLN A 344 10.27 -10.19 23.79
C GLN A 344 10.90 -10.00 22.41
N VAL A 345 10.34 -9.07 21.63
CA VAL A 345 10.84 -8.70 20.31
C VAL A 345 11.37 -7.29 20.39
N TYR A 346 12.64 -7.12 20.04
CA TYR A 346 13.36 -5.85 20.04
C TYR A 346 13.55 -5.38 18.60
N ALA A 347 13.39 -4.08 18.35
CA ALA A 347 13.82 -3.51 17.08
C ALA A 347 15.35 -3.42 17.08
N TYR A 348 15.99 -3.91 16.01
CA TYR A 348 17.45 -4.01 15.93
C TYR A 348 18.11 -2.65 16.16
N GLN A 349 17.61 -1.59 15.50
CA GLN A 349 18.12 -0.21 15.60
C GLN A 349 18.06 0.38 17.03
N ASP A 350 17.26 -0.18 17.93
CA ASP A 350 17.14 0.33 19.31
C ASP A 350 18.22 -0.27 20.21
N ILE A 351 18.80 -1.41 19.79
CA ILE A 351 19.77 -2.20 20.57
C ILE A 351 21.13 -2.34 19.88
N ASP A 352 21.26 -1.97 18.61
CA ASP A 352 22.45 -2.17 17.78
C ASP A 352 23.73 -1.55 18.36
N GLN A 353 23.61 -0.42 19.05
CA GLN A 353 24.73 0.23 19.74
C GLN A 353 25.30 -0.58 20.93
N PHE A 354 24.55 -1.54 21.46
CA PHE A 354 24.90 -2.32 22.66
C PHE A 354 25.26 -3.78 22.36
N ILE A 355 25.15 -4.17 21.09
CA ILE A 355 25.34 -5.55 20.66
C ILE A 355 26.29 -5.64 19.49
N MET A 356 26.98 -6.76 19.37
CA MET A 356 27.70 -7.15 18.16
C MET A 356 27.21 -8.51 17.73
N VAL A 357 26.69 -8.64 16.51
CA VAL A 357 26.33 -9.94 15.95
C VAL A 357 27.62 -10.63 15.56
N TYR A 358 28.03 -11.69 16.25
CA TYR A 358 29.24 -12.43 15.92
C TYR A 358 28.97 -13.65 15.04
N LEU A 359 27.76 -14.21 15.09
CA LEU A 359 27.31 -15.26 14.16
C LEU A 359 25.98 -14.93 13.51
N ARG A 360 25.86 -15.30 12.24
CA ARG A 360 24.58 -15.39 11.51
C ARG A 360 24.57 -16.70 10.73
N ASN A 361 23.61 -17.58 11.05
CA ASN A 361 23.46 -18.92 10.46
C ASN A 361 24.75 -19.76 10.50
N ASP A 362 25.35 -19.89 11.69
CA ASP A 362 26.59 -20.64 11.95
C ASP A 362 27.86 -20.13 11.22
N GLU A 363 27.79 -18.96 10.60
CA GLU A 363 28.94 -18.29 9.99
C GLU A 363 29.28 -17.00 10.75
N PHE A 364 30.57 -16.68 10.84
CA PHE A 364 30.99 -15.40 11.41
C PHE A 364 30.41 -14.25 10.61
N SER A 365 29.87 -13.25 11.31
CA SER A 365 29.39 -12.03 10.66
C SER A 365 30.56 -11.29 10.00
N SER A 366 30.28 -10.47 9.00
CA SER A 366 31.33 -9.67 8.35
C SER A 366 32.00 -8.69 9.32
N GLU A 367 31.25 -8.17 10.30
CA GLU A 367 31.77 -7.32 11.36
C GLU A 367 32.75 -8.10 12.24
N TYR A 368 32.36 -9.27 12.71
CA TYR A 368 33.21 -10.08 13.58
C TYR A 368 34.42 -10.68 12.86
N GLN A 369 34.28 -11.05 11.58
CA GLN A 369 35.40 -11.48 10.76
C GLN A 369 36.44 -10.36 10.59
N LYS A 370 35.98 -9.11 10.52
CA LYS A 370 36.86 -7.94 10.49
C LYS A 370 37.59 -7.77 11.82
N GLU A 371 36.91 -7.93 12.96
CA GLU A 371 37.56 -7.92 14.29
C GLU A 371 38.68 -8.97 14.40
N ILE A 372 38.42 -10.18 13.90
CA ILE A 372 39.45 -11.23 13.83
C ILE A 372 40.62 -10.76 12.96
N ALA A 373 40.35 -10.21 11.78
CA ALA A 373 41.40 -9.81 10.84
C ALA A 373 42.26 -8.65 11.36
N ASP A 374 41.65 -7.69 12.06
CA ASP A 374 42.33 -6.51 12.59
C ASP A 374 43.17 -6.87 13.83
N SER A 375 42.62 -7.69 14.72
CA SER A 375 43.30 -8.10 15.97
C SER A 375 44.27 -9.29 15.79
N PHE A 376 43.95 -10.19 14.85
CA PHE A 376 44.68 -11.44 14.61
C PHE A 376 44.84 -11.72 13.10
N PRO A 377 45.67 -10.95 12.37
CA PRO A 377 45.76 -11.03 10.91
C PRO A 377 46.08 -12.42 10.34
N ASP A 378 46.89 -13.22 11.05
CA ASP A 378 47.25 -14.60 10.68
C ASP A 378 46.05 -15.55 10.68
N TYR A 379 44.94 -15.17 11.33
CA TYR A 379 43.69 -15.91 11.44
C TYR A 379 42.52 -15.23 10.73
N SER A 380 42.79 -14.24 9.86
CA SER A 380 41.76 -13.43 9.18
C SER A 380 40.75 -14.23 8.35
N THR A 381 41.03 -15.49 8.02
CA THR A 381 40.14 -16.39 7.28
C THR A 381 39.63 -17.57 8.11
N VAL A 382 39.85 -17.58 9.43
CA VAL A 382 39.38 -18.68 10.29
C VAL A 382 37.85 -18.69 10.30
N SER A 383 37.28 -19.89 10.14
CA SER A 383 35.85 -20.11 10.24
C SER A 383 35.41 -20.38 11.67
N TYR A 384 34.12 -20.18 11.94
CA TYR A 384 33.53 -20.51 13.23
C TYR A 384 33.75 -21.99 13.60
N SER A 385 33.56 -22.89 12.63
CA SER A 385 33.76 -24.33 12.84
C SER A 385 35.20 -24.69 13.22
N GLU A 386 36.20 -23.99 12.67
CA GLU A 386 37.61 -24.19 13.02
C GLU A 386 37.89 -23.68 14.43
N VAL A 387 37.37 -22.50 14.81
CA VAL A 387 37.50 -21.98 16.18
C VAL A 387 36.90 -22.98 17.18
N VAL A 388 35.68 -23.46 16.94
CA VAL A 388 35.04 -24.47 17.78
C VAL A 388 35.89 -25.74 17.89
N SER A 389 36.52 -26.19 16.79
CA SER A 389 37.40 -27.37 16.81
C SER A 389 38.66 -27.18 17.65
N LEU A 390 39.16 -25.95 17.76
CA LEU A 390 40.38 -25.61 18.49
C LEU A 390 40.14 -25.39 19.98
N VAL A 391 39.10 -24.61 20.33
CA VAL A 391 38.84 -24.17 21.72
C VAL A 391 37.77 -25.01 22.43
N GLY A 392 37.00 -25.79 21.66
CA GLY A 392 35.84 -26.52 22.16
C GLY A 392 34.67 -25.60 22.53
N VAL A 393 33.46 -26.16 22.59
CA VAL A 393 32.24 -25.39 22.89
C VAL A 393 32.31 -24.67 24.24
N THR A 394 32.97 -25.27 25.24
CA THR A 394 33.11 -24.68 26.58
C THR A 394 34.07 -23.49 26.63
N GLY A 395 35.05 -23.41 25.73
CA GLY A 395 35.99 -22.29 25.65
C GLY A 395 35.58 -21.22 24.63
N LEU A 396 34.45 -21.43 23.94
CA LEU A 396 34.06 -20.59 22.83
C LEU A 396 33.69 -19.17 23.28
N SER A 397 32.84 -19.04 24.30
CA SER A 397 32.40 -17.71 24.78
C SER A 397 33.60 -16.83 25.16
N ASP A 398 34.54 -17.39 25.93
CA ASP A 398 35.77 -16.70 26.33
C ASP A 398 36.61 -16.29 25.11
N ALA A 399 36.79 -17.19 24.13
CA ALA A 399 37.53 -16.88 22.91
C ALA A 399 36.85 -15.78 22.09
N ILE A 400 35.51 -15.79 22.02
CA ILE A 400 34.75 -14.79 21.29
C ILE A 400 34.87 -13.42 21.94
N LEU A 401 34.68 -13.35 23.25
CA LEU A 401 34.80 -12.11 24.02
C LEU A 401 36.25 -11.56 24.00
N GLN A 402 37.25 -12.43 24.03
CA GLN A 402 38.65 -12.03 23.93
C GLN A 402 38.96 -11.35 22.59
N ILE A 403 38.40 -11.85 21.49
CA ILE A 403 38.61 -11.25 20.17
C ILE A 403 37.90 -9.90 20.09
N ALA A 404 36.63 -9.83 20.51
CA ALA A 404 35.87 -8.59 20.47
C ALA A 404 36.45 -7.48 21.36
N GLY A 405 37.12 -7.85 22.47
CA GLY A 405 37.79 -6.90 23.37
C GLY A 405 39.24 -6.58 23.04
N ALA A 406 39.81 -7.14 21.96
CA ALA A 406 41.24 -7.06 21.69
C ALA A 406 41.71 -5.64 21.33
N ASP A 407 40.85 -4.84 20.70
CA ASP A 407 41.15 -3.46 20.31
C ASP A 407 40.70 -2.41 21.35
N GLY A 408 40.01 -2.86 22.40
CA GLY A 408 39.47 -2.04 23.48
C GLY A 408 38.28 -1.15 23.08
N THR A 409 37.65 -1.40 21.94
CA THR A 409 36.49 -0.62 21.45
C THR A 409 35.14 -1.25 21.82
N PHE A 410 35.10 -2.56 22.05
CA PHE A 410 33.91 -3.31 22.46
C PHE A 410 34.30 -4.22 23.64
N VAL A 411 33.40 -4.48 24.61
CA VAL A 411 33.73 -5.29 25.82
C VAL A 411 34.87 -4.65 26.65
N VAL A 412 34.58 -3.56 27.36
CA VAL A 412 35.53 -2.90 28.30
C VAL A 412 35.39 -3.47 29.70
#